data_AF-A0A972JWK1-F1
#
_entry.id   AF-A0A972JWK1-F1
#
_cell.length_a   1.000
_cell.length_b   1.000
_cell.length_c   1.000
_cell.angle_alpha   90.00
_cell.angle_beta   90.00
_cell.angle_gamma   90.00
#
_symmetry.space_group_name_H-M   'P 1'
#
loop_
_entity.id
_entity.type
_entity.pdbx_description
1 polymer ?
#
loop_
_entity_poly.entity_id
_entity_poly.type
_entity_poly.pdbx_seq_one_letter_code
_entity_poly.pdbx_strand_id
1 'polypeptide(L)'
;MRNFKSLYRRLTIICIFFIVISCIPVVPAQAAGYPSLTYIRINRYGGNIEATYCIIADRYRLIWGELAPSSWFANQSYGAINGCTTKLLFAQVQGNETLFIVTSVFSSTGGEEAYSMKLYPRGTNNLSCDLRYASTRLVRDPRLNSPTACAFWDK
;
A
#
# COMPACT_ATOMS: atom_id res chain seq x y z
N MET A 1 -26.36 1.39 -53.29
CA MET A 1 -24.98 1.11 -52.80
C MET A 1 -24.26 2.28 -52.11
N ARG A 2 -24.59 3.57 -52.35
CA ARG A 2 -23.92 4.71 -51.67
C ARG A 2 -24.20 4.83 -50.16
N ASN A 3 -25.39 4.43 -49.70
CA ASN A 3 -25.81 4.56 -48.30
C ASN A 3 -25.09 3.57 -47.36
N PHE A 4 -24.68 2.40 -47.85
CA PHE A 4 -24.00 1.36 -47.06
C PHE A 4 -22.55 1.76 -46.70
N LYS A 5 -21.84 2.44 -47.63
CA LYS A 5 -20.49 2.96 -47.39
C LYS A 5 -20.46 4.06 -46.32
N SER A 6 -21.52 4.87 -46.24
CA SER A 6 -21.65 5.93 -45.23
C SER A 6 -21.91 5.35 -43.84
N LEU A 7 -22.75 4.31 -43.74
CA LEU A 7 -23.04 3.62 -42.48
C LEU A 7 -21.82 2.89 -41.92
N TYR A 8 -21.09 2.16 -42.78
CA TYR A 8 -19.86 1.46 -42.39
C TYR A 8 -18.81 2.44 -41.84
N ARG A 9 -18.58 3.56 -42.53
CA ARG A 9 -17.62 4.58 -42.10
C ARG A 9 -17.94 5.20 -40.74
N ARG A 10 -19.23 5.41 -40.43
CA ARG A 10 -19.66 5.91 -39.12
C ARG A 10 -19.43 4.89 -38.02
N LEU A 11 -19.73 3.62 -38.28
CA LEU A 11 -19.53 2.53 -37.31
C LEU A 11 -18.03 2.30 -37.02
N THR A 12 -17.15 2.37 -38.02
CA THR A 12 -15.71 2.19 -37.81
C THR A 12 -15.13 3.30 -36.92
N ILE A 13 -15.55 4.56 -37.10
CA ILE A 13 -15.10 5.69 -36.28
C ILE A 13 -15.55 5.51 -34.83
N ILE A 14 -16.79 5.07 -34.61
CA ILE A 14 -17.32 4.81 -33.26
C ILE A 14 -16.52 3.69 -32.59
N CYS A 15 -16.26 2.58 -33.29
CA CYS A 15 -15.46 1.48 -32.73
C CYS A 15 -14.03 1.91 -32.38
N ILE A 16 -13.38 2.72 -33.22
CA ILE A 16 -12.04 3.26 -32.93
C ILE A 16 -12.08 4.14 -31.68
N PHE A 17 -13.11 4.97 -31.51
CA PHE A 17 -13.26 5.83 -30.34
C PHE A 17 -13.42 5.03 -29.04
N PHE A 18 -14.20 3.95 -29.06
CA PHE A 18 -14.36 3.06 -27.90
C PHE A 18 -13.08 2.29 -27.55
N ILE A 19 -12.30 1.87 -28.54
CA ILE A 19 -11.01 1.19 -28.33
C ILE A 19 -9.97 2.16 -27.74
N VAL A 20 -9.92 3.40 -28.22
CA VAL A 20 -8.97 4.40 -27.72
C VAL A 20 -9.27 4.80 -26.27
N ILE A 21 -10.55 4.92 -25.89
CA ILE A 21 -10.94 5.25 -24.51
C ILE A 21 -10.62 4.11 -23.53
N SER A 22 -10.72 2.85 -23.95
CA SER A 22 -10.45 1.70 -23.09
C SER A 22 -8.95 1.38 -22.91
N CYS A 23 -8.07 2.03 -23.68
CA CYS A 23 -6.62 1.99 -23.49
C CYS A 23 -6.08 3.12 -22.60
N ILE A 24 -6.93 4.04 -22.10
CA ILE A 24 -6.48 5.04 -21.14
C ILE A 24 -6.25 4.31 -19.81
N PRO A 25 -5.00 4.21 -19.32
CA PRO A 25 -4.76 3.62 -18.00
C PRO A 25 -5.54 4.44 -16.99
N VAL A 26 -6.50 3.81 -16.32
CA VAL A 26 -7.19 4.39 -15.17
C VAL A 26 -6.18 4.44 -14.04
N VAL A 27 -5.36 5.49 -14.04
CA VAL A 27 -4.53 5.80 -12.88
C VAL A 27 -5.52 6.26 -11.80
N PRO A 28 -5.52 5.64 -10.60
CA PRO A 28 -6.38 6.11 -9.52
C PRO A 28 -6.10 7.60 -9.31
N ALA A 29 -7.14 8.42 -9.46
CA ALA A 29 -7.06 9.85 -9.25
C ALA A 29 -6.75 10.11 -7.77
N GLN A 30 -5.50 10.44 -7.48
CA GLN A 30 -5.12 10.96 -6.17
C GLN A 30 -5.87 12.29 -5.99
N ALA A 31 -6.61 12.44 -4.90
CA ALA A 31 -7.16 13.74 -4.53
C ALA A 31 -6.01 14.75 -4.47
N ALA A 32 -6.10 15.82 -5.27
CA ALA A 32 -5.02 16.77 -5.42
C ALA A 32 -4.59 17.34 -4.07
N GLY A 33 -3.33 17.11 -3.68
CA GLY A 33 -2.67 17.86 -2.60
C GLY A 33 -2.07 17.07 -1.43
N TYR A 34 -2.42 15.79 -1.21
CA TYR A 34 -1.89 15.03 -0.07
C TYR A 34 -1.44 13.61 -0.45
N PRO A 35 -0.28 13.14 0.06
CA PRO A 35 0.15 11.75 -0.13
C PRO A 35 -0.79 10.79 0.63
N SER A 36 -0.89 9.52 0.21
CA SER A 36 -1.77 8.52 0.85
C SER A 36 -1.17 7.11 0.83
N LEU A 37 -1.24 6.41 1.98
CA LEU A 37 -1.06 4.96 2.06
C LEU A 37 -2.43 4.29 1.98
N THR A 38 -2.77 3.71 0.84
CA THR A 38 -4.10 3.11 0.64
C THR A 38 -4.30 1.79 1.36
N TYR A 39 -3.23 1.01 1.55
CA TYR A 39 -3.31 -0.30 2.20
C TYR A 39 -1.94 -0.75 2.71
N ILE A 40 -1.93 -1.36 3.90
CA ILE A 40 -0.78 -2.08 4.45
C ILE A 40 -1.27 -3.36 5.13
N ARG A 41 -0.64 -4.49 4.82
CA ARG A 41 -0.88 -5.80 5.43
C ARG A 41 0.43 -6.38 5.91
N ILE A 42 0.47 -6.77 7.17
CA ILE A 42 1.59 -7.47 7.78
C ILE A 42 1.18 -8.93 7.96
N ASN A 43 2.01 -9.86 7.52
CA ASN A 43 1.81 -11.30 7.73
C ASN A 43 2.99 -11.88 8.50
N ARG A 44 2.72 -12.90 9.32
CA ARG A 44 3.73 -13.71 9.97
C ARG A 44 3.68 -15.16 9.49
N TYR A 45 4.84 -15.72 9.15
CA TYR A 45 5.00 -17.11 8.73
C TYR A 45 6.25 -17.72 9.37
N GLY A 46 6.10 -18.61 10.36
CA GLY A 46 7.21 -19.40 10.90
C GLY A 46 8.39 -18.58 11.44
N GLY A 47 8.13 -17.39 12.00
CA GLY A 47 9.15 -16.45 12.48
C GLY A 47 9.53 -15.33 11.48
N ASN A 48 9.12 -15.42 10.22
CA ASN A 48 9.31 -14.32 9.26
C ASN A 48 8.11 -13.37 9.29
N ILE A 49 8.37 -12.08 9.11
CA ILE A 49 7.34 -11.05 8.99
C ILE A 49 7.50 -10.31 7.67
N GLU A 50 6.43 -10.33 6.89
CA GLU A 50 6.35 -9.68 5.58
C GLU A 50 5.32 -8.57 5.61
N ALA A 51 5.60 -7.47 4.91
CA ALA A 51 4.66 -6.39 4.67
C ALA A 51 4.29 -6.31 3.20
N THR A 52 2.99 -6.28 2.93
CA THR A 52 2.40 -5.94 1.65
C THR A 52 1.80 -4.54 1.74
N TYR A 53 2.21 -3.60 0.89
CA TYR A 53 1.70 -2.23 0.95
C TYR A 53 1.44 -1.64 -0.43
N CYS A 54 0.46 -0.75 -0.50
CA CYS A 54 0.07 -0.04 -1.71
C CYS A 54 0.04 1.45 -1.36
N ILE A 55 1.04 2.19 -1.84
CA ILE A 55 1.25 3.61 -1.54
C ILE A 55 0.94 4.40 -2.80
N ILE A 56 0.26 5.53 -2.65
CA ILE A 56 0.04 6.52 -3.71
C ILE A 56 0.70 7.82 -3.23
N ALA A 57 1.97 7.98 -3.58
CA ALA A 57 2.78 9.13 -3.20
C ALA A 57 3.95 9.31 -4.17
N ASP A 58 4.44 10.54 -4.30
CA ASP A 58 5.61 10.83 -5.14
C ASP A 58 6.89 10.20 -4.55
N ARG A 59 6.99 10.20 -3.22
CA ARG A 59 8.05 9.53 -2.47
C ARG A 59 7.47 8.93 -1.20
N TYR A 60 8.11 7.90 -0.68
CA TYR A 60 7.80 7.37 0.64
C TYR A 60 9.07 6.82 1.30
N ARG A 61 8.98 6.59 2.61
CA ARG A 61 10.01 5.99 3.42
C ARG A 61 9.37 4.98 4.35
N LEU A 62 9.86 3.75 4.33
CA LEU A 62 9.47 2.70 5.26
C LEU A 62 10.67 2.34 6.14
N ILE A 63 10.48 2.35 7.44
CA ILE A 63 11.52 2.03 8.42
C ILE A 63 10.97 1.01 9.42
N TRP A 64 11.78 0.01 9.78
CA TRP A 64 11.38 -1.05 10.71
C TRP A 64 12.53 -1.52 11.60
N GLY A 65 12.23 -2.00 12.81
CA GLY A 65 13.22 -2.46 13.79
C GLY A 65 12.62 -3.02 15.09
N GLU A 66 13.48 -3.61 15.94
CA GLU A 66 13.12 -4.28 17.22
C GLU A 66 13.01 -3.32 18.42
N LEU A 67 13.57 -2.11 18.34
CA LEU A 67 13.52 -1.11 19.41
C LEU A 67 13.10 0.25 18.86
N ALA A 68 12.21 0.95 19.57
CA ALA A 68 11.77 2.33 19.29
C ALA A 68 12.99 3.28 19.14
N PRO A 69 12.87 4.39 18.38
CA PRO A 69 13.92 4.83 17.49
C PRO A 69 15.12 5.45 18.21
N SER A 70 16.27 4.78 18.13
CA SER A 70 17.60 5.40 18.30
C SER A 70 18.61 5.03 17.19
N SER A 71 18.31 4.05 16.32
CA SER A 71 19.23 3.67 15.23
C SER A 71 18.58 2.82 14.13
N TRP A 72 17.96 3.41 13.10
CA TRP A 72 17.41 2.65 11.97
C TRP A 72 17.85 3.19 10.60
N PHE A 73 18.33 2.32 9.70
CA PHE A 73 18.39 2.58 8.26
C PHE A 73 18.10 1.31 7.46
N ALA A 74 16.96 1.28 6.77
CA ALA A 74 16.75 0.49 5.57
C ALA A 74 15.97 1.39 4.59
N ASN A 75 16.70 2.22 3.85
CA ASN A 75 16.11 3.14 2.89
C ASN A 75 15.85 2.36 1.60
N GLN A 76 14.60 1.96 1.36
CA GLN A 76 14.20 1.39 0.07
C GLN A 76 13.16 2.30 -0.58
N SER A 77 13.66 3.22 -1.40
CA SER A 77 12.87 4.03 -2.32
C SER A 77 12.49 3.17 -3.53
N TYR A 78 11.34 2.48 -3.50
CA TYR A 78 10.83 1.75 -4.66
C TYR A 78 9.39 2.14 -4.96
N GLY A 79 9.16 2.92 -6.01
CA GLY A 79 7.83 3.41 -6.37
C GLY A 79 6.77 2.30 -6.34
N ALA A 80 5.86 2.38 -5.36
CA ALA A 80 4.59 1.69 -5.48
C ALA A 80 3.69 2.60 -6.32
N ILE A 81 3.44 2.21 -7.56
CA ILE A 81 2.32 2.68 -8.37
C ILE A 81 1.85 1.45 -9.16
N ASN A 82 0.56 1.10 -9.06
CA ASN A 82 -0.11 -0.07 -9.67
C ASN A 82 0.29 -1.45 -9.12
N GLY A 83 -0.44 -1.93 -8.11
CA GLY A 83 -0.29 -3.30 -7.59
C GLY A 83 0.73 -3.33 -6.46
N CYS A 84 0.22 -3.65 -5.28
CA CYS A 84 0.95 -3.63 -4.01
C CYS A 84 2.26 -4.41 -4.09
N THR A 85 3.29 -3.96 -3.36
CA THR A 85 4.55 -4.70 -3.23
C THR A 85 4.59 -5.47 -1.91
N THR A 86 5.18 -6.67 -1.92
CA THR A 86 5.43 -7.47 -0.72
C THR A 86 6.93 -7.54 -0.44
N LYS A 87 7.33 -7.27 0.80
CA LYS A 87 8.72 -7.29 1.26
C LYS A 87 8.85 -8.02 2.59
N LEU A 88 9.90 -8.81 2.73
CA LEU A 88 10.35 -9.33 4.03
C LEU A 88 10.88 -8.17 4.87
N LEU A 89 10.32 -7.95 6.05
CA LEU A 89 10.78 -6.94 7.00
C LEU A 89 11.69 -7.56 8.06
N PHE A 90 11.25 -8.67 8.65
CA PHE A 90 11.99 -9.33 9.73
C PHE A 90 12.13 -10.82 9.46
N ALA A 91 13.29 -11.38 9.80
CA ALA A 91 13.58 -12.81 9.72
C ALA A 91 13.84 -13.35 11.13
N GLN A 92 13.44 -14.60 11.38
CA GLN A 92 13.73 -15.31 12.64
C GLN A 92 13.22 -14.64 13.92
N VAL A 93 12.12 -13.87 13.82
CA VAL A 93 11.46 -13.18 14.94
C VAL A 93 10.95 -14.20 15.97
N GLN A 94 11.34 -14.05 17.22
CA GLN A 94 10.89 -14.90 18.32
C GLN A 94 9.53 -14.48 18.88
N GLY A 95 8.98 -15.28 19.79
CA GLY A 95 7.78 -14.89 20.54
C GLY A 95 8.13 -13.81 21.56
N ASN A 96 7.27 -12.80 21.70
CA ASN A 96 7.33 -11.72 22.71
C ASN A 96 8.28 -10.54 22.40
N GLU A 97 8.87 -10.50 21.21
CA GLU A 97 9.51 -9.28 20.74
C GLU A 97 8.49 -8.15 20.55
N THR A 98 8.93 -6.90 20.59
CA THR A 98 8.09 -5.76 20.20
C THR A 98 8.73 -5.08 19.02
N LEU A 99 8.14 -5.21 17.84
CA LEU A 99 8.70 -4.65 16.62
C LEU A 99 7.96 -3.38 16.25
N PHE A 100 8.61 -2.54 15.47
CA PHE A 100 8.08 -1.26 15.08
C PHE A 100 8.20 -1.08 13.57
N ILE A 101 7.21 -0.43 13.00
CA ILE A 101 7.19 0.00 11.61
C ILE A 101 6.77 1.47 11.59
N VAL A 102 7.51 2.30 10.85
CA VAL A 102 7.17 3.69 10.56
C VAL A 102 7.14 3.86 9.05
N THR A 103 6.04 4.40 8.53
CA THR A 103 5.85 4.72 7.11
C THR A 103 5.62 6.21 6.98
N SER A 104 6.49 6.94 6.28
CA SER A 104 6.25 8.33 5.85
C SER A 104 5.93 8.33 4.36
N VAL A 105 4.90 9.03 3.93
CA VAL A 105 4.54 9.25 2.52
C VAL A 105 4.61 10.75 2.21
N PHE A 106 5.14 11.13 1.06
CA PHE A 106 5.44 12.52 0.69
C PHE A 106 4.82 12.89 -0.65
N SER A 107 4.26 14.09 -0.74
CA SER A 107 3.79 14.70 -1.99
C SER A 107 4.85 15.62 -2.59
N SER A 108 4.75 15.84 -3.89
CA SER A 108 5.52 16.79 -4.71
C SER A 108 5.30 18.23 -4.28
N THR A 109 4.16 18.54 -3.66
CA THR A 109 3.82 19.86 -3.12
C THR A 109 4.30 20.07 -1.68
N GLY A 110 4.99 19.09 -1.07
CA GLY A 110 5.67 19.24 0.22
C GLY A 110 4.90 18.73 1.45
N GLY A 111 3.72 18.13 1.29
CA GLY A 111 3.02 17.45 2.39
C GLY A 111 3.65 16.11 2.76
N GLU A 112 3.77 15.80 4.05
CA GLU A 112 4.16 14.50 4.61
C GLU A 112 3.01 13.93 5.46
N GLU A 113 2.76 12.63 5.33
CA GLU A 113 1.89 11.87 6.23
C GLU A 113 2.70 10.69 6.80
N ALA A 114 2.67 10.51 8.12
CA ALA A 114 3.44 9.48 8.80
C ALA A 114 2.53 8.54 9.60
N TYR A 115 2.84 7.26 9.54
CA TYR A 115 2.14 6.17 10.22
C TYR A 115 3.11 5.38 11.07
N SER A 116 2.75 5.07 12.31
CA SER A 116 3.55 4.16 13.15
C SER A 116 2.72 3.03 13.71
N MET A 117 3.26 1.83 13.57
CA MET A 117 2.64 0.58 13.97
C MET A 117 3.61 -0.19 14.86
N LYS A 118 3.08 -0.73 15.96
CA LYS A 118 3.77 -1.72 16.79
C LYS A 118 3.26 -3.10 16.45
N LEU A 119 4.17 -4.05 16.37
CA LEU A 119 3.88 -5.45 16.17
C LEU A 119 4.26 -6.23 17.42
N TYR A 120 3.40 -7.16 17.79
CA TYR A 120 3.54 -8.04 18.94
C TYR A 120 3.44 -9.48 18.45
N PRO A 121 4.56 -10.08 18.03
CA PRO A 121 4.63 -11.47 17.61
C PRO A 121 4.41 -12.39 18.82
N ARG A 122 3.49 -13.34 18.73
CA ARG A 122 3.17 -14.32 19.79
C ARG A 122 3.39 -15.74 19.28
N GLY A 123 4.21 -16.53 19.96
CA GLY A 123 4.64 -17.84 19.45
C GLY A 123 5.33 -17.71 18.08
N THR A 124 5.18 -18.70 17.19
CA THR A 124 5.84 -18.74 15.86
C THR A 124 4.99 -18.17 14.72
N ASN A 125 3.67 -18.19 14.85
CA ASN A 125 2.75 -17.84 13.77
C ASN A 125 1.83 -16.66 14.08
N ASN A 126 1.63 -16.31 15.36
CA ASN A 126 0.64 -15.28 15.70
C ASN A 126 1.29 -13.89 15.72
N LEU A 127 0.49 -12.90 15.36
CA LEU A 127 0.85 -11.50 15.25
C LEU A 127 -0.32 -10.63 15.70
N SER A 128 -0.06 -9.72 16.63
CA SER A 128 -0.98 -8.63 16.98
C SER A 128 -0.36 -7.30 16.62
N CYS A 129 -1.17 -6.31 16.25
CA CYS A 129 -0.67 -4.99 15.86
C CYS A 129 -1.43 -3.87 16.56
N ASP A 130 -0.72 -2.83 16.94
CA ASP A 130 -1.25 -1.59 17.52
C ASP A 130 -0.84 -0.40 16.65
N LEU A 131 -1.81 0.38 16.20
CA LEU A 131 -1.60 1.53 15.33
C LEU A 131 -1.63 2.78 16.22
N ARG A 132 -0.45 3.35 16.49
CA ARG A 132 -0.31 4.43 17.49
C ARG A 132 -0.37 5.84 16.94
N TYR A 133 0.14 6.03 15.73
CA TYR A 133 0.19 7.33 15.07
C TYR A 133 -0.44 7.20 13.69
N ALA A 134 -1.71 6.82 13.64
CA ALA A 134 -2.46 6.99 12.42
C ALA A 134 -2.95 8.43 12.35
N SER A 135 -2.77 9.07 11.20
CA SER A 135 -3.77 10.04 10.78
C SER A 135 -5.16 9.40 10.94
N THR A 136 -6.22 10.19 11.09
CA THR A 136 -7.60 9.69 11.23
C THR A 136 -8.10 8.84 10.05
N ARG A 137 -7.24 8.59 9.06
CA ARG A 137 -7.51 7.99 7.76
C ARG A 137 -7.28 6.48 7.73
N LEU A 138 -6.24 5.96 8.40
CA LEU A 138 -6.01 4.52 8.43
C LEU A 138 -6.93 3.83 9.44
N VAL A 139 -7.73 2.90 8.94
CA VAL A 139 -8.58 2.03 9.77
C VAL A 139 -8.20 0.57 9.56
N ARG A 140 -8.43 -0.26 10.58
CA ARG A 140 -8.19 -1.71 10.48
C ARG A 140 -9.12 -2.30 9.43
N ASP A 141 -8.59 -3.13 8.52
CA ASP A 141 -9.39 -3.84 7.53
C ASP A 141 -10.17 -4.96 8.22
N PRO A 142 -11.52 -4.86 8.32
CA PRO A 142 -12.32 -5.86 9.02
C PRO A 142 -12.39 -7.19 8.28
N ARG A 143 -12.06 -7.22 6.98
CA ARG A 143 -12.08 -8.46 6.17
C ARG A 143 -10.92 -9.38 6.49
N LEU A 144 -9.84 -8.85 7.05
CA LEU A 144 -8.67 -9.64 7.45
C LEU A 144 -8.68 -9.89 8.96
N ASN A 145 -9.47 -10.87 9.38
CA ASN A 145 -9.53 -11.35 10.76
C ASN A 145 -8.72 -12.65 10.91
N SER A 146 -7.39 -12.55 10.86
CA SER A 146 -6.48 -13.68 11.06
C SER A 146 -5.58 -13.44 12.27
N PRO A 147 -5.28 -14.45 13.11
CA PRO A 147 -4.30 -14.32 14.18
C PRO A 147 -2.87 -14.15 13.66
N THR A 148 -2.61 -14.39 12.38
CA THR A 148 -1.28 -14.34 11.76
C THR A 148 -1.02 -13.05 10.98
N ALA A 149 -2.01 -12.14 10.90
CA ALA A 149 -1.91 -10.97 10.06
C ALA A 149 -2.68 -9.76 10.59
N CYS A 150 -2.21 -8.58 10.22
CA CYS A 150 -2.89 -7.32 10.45
C CYS A 150 -2.99 -6.57 9.13
N ALA A 151 -4.12 -5.96 8.83
CA ALA A 151 -4.25 -5.08 7.69
C ALA A 151 -4.95 -3.78 8.06
N PHE A 152 -4.54 -2.70 7.39
CA PHE A 152 -5.06 -1.36 7.54
C PHE A 152 -5.21 -0.74 6.15
N TRP A 153 -6.21 0.11 5.98
CA TRP A 153 -6.50 0.79 4.72
C TRP A 153 -6.93 2.23 4.98
N ASP A 154 -6.72 3.09 3.99
CA ASP A 154 -7.17 4.48 4.00
C ASP A 154 -8.70 4.51 3.79
N LYS A 155 -9.42 5.18 4.68
CA LYS A 155 -10.87 5.34 4.65
C LYS A 155 -11.33 6.39 3.64
#